data_AF-A0A1M5D8B1-F1
#
_entry.id   AF-A0A1M5D8B1-F1
#
_cell.length_a   1.000
_cell.length_b   1.000
_cell.length_c   1.000
_cell.angle_alpha   90.00
_cell.angle_beta   90.00
_cell.angle_gamma   90.00
#
_symmetry.space_group_name_H-M   'P 1'
#
loop_
_entity.id
_entity.type
_entity.pdbx_description
1 polymer ?
#
loop_
_entity_poly.entity_id
_entity_poly.type
_entity_poly.pdbx_seq_one_letter_code
_entity_poly.pdbx_strand_id
1 'polypeptide(L)' 'MKIIQHVYNSFLQVATLIFEKLEKGIDYPRFQLELQDVLNELGRNICKEVLEAADDYVRQHRNERA' A
#
# COMPACT_ATOMS: atom_id res chain seq x y z
N MET A 1 7.32 -3.19 -11.74
CA MET A 1 7.33 -3.09 -10.27
C MET A 1 6.66 -1.79 -9.87
N LYS A 2 5.36 -1.82 -9.59
CA LYS A 2 4.62 -0.64 -9.12
C LYS A 2 4.67 -0.54 -7.58
N ILE A 3 5.25 -1.53 -6.89
CA ILE A 3 5.39 -1.57 -5.42
C ILE A 3 6.05 -0.30 -4.89
N ILE A 4 7.18 0.12 -5.49
CA ILE A 4 7.90 1.33 -5.06
C ILE A 4 6.99 2.56 -5.19
N GLN A 5 6.18 2.62 -6.24
CA GLN A 5 5.23 3.70 -6.45
C GLN A 5 4.10 3.68 -5.42
N HIS A 6 3.55 2.51 -5.08
CA HIS A 6 2.54 2.39 -4.03
C HIS A 6 3.07 2.81 -2.66
N VAL A 7 4.28 2.36 -2.29
CA VAL A 7 4.93 2.73 -1.03
C VAL A 7 5.16 4.25 -0.98
N TYR A 8 5.70 4.83 -2.05
CA TYR A 8 5.95 6.26 -2.12
C TYR A 8 4.66 7.08 -2.01
N ASN A 9 3.61 6.70 -2.74
CA ASN A 9 2.33 7.39 -2.71
C ASN A 9 1.67 7.31 -1.33
N SER A 10 1.66 6.14 -0.68
CA SER A 10 1.14 6.01 0.68
C SER A 10 1.94 6.80 1.69
N PHE A 11 3.26 6.88 1.56
CA PHE A 11 4.09 7.74 2.41
C PHE A 11 3.70 9.21 2.29
N LEU A 12 3.50 9.70 1.06
CA LEU A 12 3.04 11.08 0.83
C LEU A 12 1.66 11.33 1.44
N GLN A 13 0.72 10.40 1.29
CA GLN A 13 -0.62 10.52 1.89
C GLN A 13 -0.57 10.59 3.42
N VAL A 14 0.24 9.75 4.07
CA VAL A 14 0.44 9.80 5.53
C VAL A 14 1.06 11.12 5.94
N ALA A 15 2.06 11.62 5.21
CA ALA A 15 2.67 12.91 5.51
C ALA A 15 1.64 14.05 5.42
N THR A 16 0.83 14.09 4.36
CA THR A 16 -0.27 15.05 4.21
C THR A 16 -1.26 14.96 5.37
N LEU A 17 -1.67 13.75 5.76
CA LEU A 17 -2.59 13.52 6.87
C LEU A 17 -2.02 14.12 8.17
N ILE A 18 -0.74 13.88 8.46
CA ILE A 18 -0.06 14.41 9.65
C ILE A 18 -0.06 15.95 9.63
N PHE A 19 0.36 16.56 8.52
CA PHE A 19 0.39 18.02 8.41
C PHE A 19 -0.99 18.65 8.61
N GLU A 20 -2.03 18.08 8.02
CA GLU A 20 -3.40 18.58 8.19
C GLU A 20 -3.86 18.55 9.65
N LYS A 21 -3.53 17.49 10.40
CA LYS A 21 -3.90 17.42 11.82
C LYS A 21 -3.06 18.37 12.69
N LEU A 22 -1.79 18.58 12.34
CA LEU A 22 -0.95 19.56 13.04
C LEU A 22 -1.48 20.98 12.86
N GLU A 23 -1.99 21.32 11.68
CA GLU A 23 -2.54 22.65 11.38
C GLU A 23 -3.94 22.87 11.98
N LYS A 24 -4.82 21.86 11.94
CA LYS A 24 -6.24 21.98 12.27
C LYS A 24 -6.62 21.44 13.65
N GLY A 25 -5.65 20.86 14.37
CA GLY A 25 -5.87 20.14 15.63
C GLY A 25 -6.12 18.64 15.42
N ILE A 26 -5.72 17.86 16.42
CA ILE A 26 -5.80 16.39 16.40
C ILE A 26 -7.03 15.90 17.15
N ASP A 27 -7.92 15.21 16.43
CA ASP A 27 -8.82 14.20 17.00
C ASP A 27 -8.14 12.84 16.84
N TYR A 28 -7.58 12.31 17.94
CA TYR A 28 -6.71 11.14 17.90
C TYR A 28 -7.43 9.86 17.43
N PRO A 29 -8.61 9.49 17.98
CA PRO A 29 -9.38 8.36 17.46
C PRO A 29 -9.64 8.42 15.96
N ARG A 30 -10.03 9.59 15.44
CA ARG A 30 -10.30 9.76 14.02
C ARG A 30 -9.03 9.67 13.18
N PHE A 31 -7.95 10.30 13.62
CA PHE A 31 -6.64 10.22 12.95
C PHE A 31 -6.14 8.77 12.87
N GLN A 32 -6.29 8.00 13.95
CA GLN A 32 -5.89 6.60 13.96
C GLN A 32 -6.62 5.79 12.89
N LEU A 33 -7.94 5.98 12.73
CA LEU A 33 -8.72 5.30 11.70
C LEU A 33 -8.28 5.70 10.30
N GLU A 34 -8.11 7.00 10.04
CA GLU A 34 -7.66 7.51 8.74
C GLU A 34 -6.25 6.97 8.38
N LEU A 35 -5.34 6.91 9.35
CA LEU A 35 -4.00 6.33 9.16
C LEU A 35 -4.08 4.82 8.86
N GLN A 36 -4.91 4.09 9.61
CA GLN A 36 -5.09 2.65 9.43
C GLN A 36 -5.63 2.34 8.02
N ASP A 37 -6.57 3.13 7.52
CA ASP A 37 -7.13 2.95 6.18
C ASP A 37 -6.08 3.10 5.07
N VAL A 38 -5.22 4.12 5.18
CA VAL A 38 -4.11 4.35 4.22
C VAL A 38 -3.14 3.17 4.22
N LEU A 39 -2.76 2.67 5.40
CA LEU A 39 -1.81 1.56 5.52
C LEU A 39 -2.42 0.23 5.08
N ASN A 40 -3.71 0.00 5.36
CA ASN A 40 -4.43 -1.17 4.88
C ASN A 40 -4.49 -1.20 3.34
N GLU A 41 -4.73 -0.05 2.73
CA GLU A 41 -4.76 0.07 1.27
C GLU A 41 -3.39 -0.19 0.65
N LEU A 42 -2.31 0.31 1.27
CA LEU A 42 -0.94 -0.05 0.86
C LEU A 42 -0.72 -1.57 0.92
N GLY A 43 -1.09 -2.20 2.03
CA GLY A 43 -0.96 -3.65 2.22
C GLY A 43 -1.71 -4.44 1.14
N ARG A 44 -2.95 -4.05 0.82
CA ARG A 44 -3.73 -4.66 -0.27
C ARG A 44 -3.03 -4.56 -1.62
N ASN A 45 -2.50 -3.39 -1.97
CA ASN A 45 -1.82 -3.17 -3.24
C ASN A 45 -0.52 -3.97 -3.34
N ILE A 46 0.26 -4.05 -2.26
CA ILE A 46 1.47 -4.88 -2.20
C ILE A 46 1.12 -6.36 -2.39
N CYS A 47 0.14 -6.88 -1.63
CA CYS A 47 -0.29 -8.27 -1.74
C CYS A 47 -0.75 -8.60 -3.17
N LYS A 48 -1.50 -7.70 -3.80
CA LYS A 48 -1.93 -7.86 -5.19
C LYS A 48 -0.75 -7.98 -6.15
N GLU A 49 0.23 -7.08 -6.07
CA GLU A 49 1.40 -7.15 -6.97
C GLU A 49 2.24 -8.40 -6.75
N VAL A 50 2.40 -8.85 -5.49
CA VAL A 50 3.13 -10.08 -5.18
C VAL A 50 2.42 -11.29 -5.78
N LEU A 51 1.10 -11.37 -5.66
CA LEU A 51 0.30 -12.46 -6.23
C LEU A 51 0.35 -12.44 -7.76
N GLU A 52 0.22 -11.26 -8.39
CA GLU A 52 0.32 -11.12 -9.84
C GLU A 52 1.71 -11.56 -10.35
N ALA A 53 2.78 -11.19 -9.65
CA ALA A 53 4.14 -11.62 -10.01
C ALA A 53 4.34 -13.14 -9.85
N ALA A 54 3.77 -13.73 -8.80
CA ALA A 54 3.82 -15.18 -8.58
C ALA A 54 3.05 -15.94 -9.67
N ASP A 55 1.87 -15.46 -10.04
CA ASP A 55 1.06 -16.03 -11.13
C ASP A 55 1.78 -15.95 -12.48
N ASP A 56 2.39 -14.80 -12.80
CA ASP A 56 3.16 -14.62 -14.03
C ASP A 56 4.38 -15.55 -14.07
N TYR A 57 5.07 -15.73 -12.94
CA TYR A 57 6.17 -16.68 -12.84
C TYR A 57 5.70 -18.11 -13.16
N VAL A 58 4.60 -18.57 -12.55
CA VAL A 58 4.04 -19.91 -12.80
C VAL A 58 3.63 -20.08 -14.26
N ARG A 59 3.04 -19.05 -14.88
CA ARG A 59 2.66 -19.07 -16.30
C ARG A 59 3.87 -19.20 -17.23
N GLN A 60 4.94 -18.48 -16.95
CA GLN A 60 6.15 -18.49 -17.78
C GLN A 60 6.93 -19.81 -17.67
N HIS A 61 6.92 -20.45 -16.50
CA HIS A 61 7.68 -21.69 -16.24
C HIS A 61 6.79 -22.94 -16.31
N ARG A 62 5.64 -22.85 -16.99
CA ARG A 62 4.66 -23.94 -17.12
C ARG A 62 5.24 -25.22 -17.74
N ASN A 63 6.24 -25.07 -18.62
CA ASN A 63 6.88 -26.19 -19.32
C ASN A 63 7.98 -26.89 -18.50
N GLU A 64 8.45 -26.32 -17.39
CA GLU A 64 9.45 -26.94 -16.51
C GLU A 64 8.83 -27.97 -15.54
N ARG A 65 7.49 -28.05 -15.53
CA ARG A 65 6.71 -29.00 -14.73
C ARG A 65 6.21 -30.22 -15.54
N ALA A 66 6.57 -30.33 -16.82
CA ALA A 66 6.19 -31.42 -17.72
C ALA A 66 7.24 -32.53 -17.75
#